data_AF-A0AA38IY67-F1
#
_entry.id   AF-A0AA38IY67-F1
#
_cell.length_a   1.000
_cell.length_b   1.000
_cell.length_c   1.000
_cell.angle_alpha   90.00
_cell.angle_beta   90.00
_cell.angle_gamma   90.00
#
_symmetry.space_group_name_H-M   'P 1'
#
loop_
_entity.id
_entity.type
_entity.pdbx_description
1 polymer ?
#
loop_
_entity_poly.entity_id
_entity_poly.type
_entity_poly.pdbx_seq_one_letter_code
_entity_poly.pdbx_strand_id
1 'polypeptide(L)'
;MLLITLRFFATGSFLIVIGDFGGVHKSTVGKAINRVTRAIANLREEYIKFPQTEEEISIVQQGFYQLARFPRVVGALDCTHIKIKSPGGENAEIYRNRKNFFSLNVQTIAFLI
;
A
#
# COMPACT_ATOMS: atom_id res chain seq x y z
N MET A 1 -11.38 -0.03 18.71
CA MET A 1 -10.03 -0.04 18.09
C MET A 1 -10.11 -0.24 16.58
N LEU A 2 -10.75 -1.30 16.07
CA LEU A 2 -10.85 -1.55 14.62
C LEU A 2 -11.46 -0.37 13.84
N LEU A 3 -12.65 0.09 14.23
CA LEU A 3 -13.34 1.21 13.55
C LEU A 3 -12.53 2.51 13.54
N ILE A 4 -11.79 2.77 14.62
CA ILE A 4 -10.90 3.94 14.73
C ILE A 4 -9.79 3.84 13.67
N THR A 5 -9.18 2.67 13.53
CA THR A 5 -8.15 2.43 12.51
C THR A 5 -8.72 2.51 11.09
N LEU A 6 -9.87 1.88 10.83
CA LEU A 6 -10.51 1.94 9.51
C LEU A 6 -10.86 3.37 9.10
N ARG A 7 -11.32 4.19 10.04
CA ARG A 7 -11.59 5.62 9.80
C ARG A 7 -10.31 6.38 9.47
N PHE A 8 -9.20 6.08 10.14
CA PHE A 8 -7.90 6.64 9.78
C PHE A 8 -7.48 6.24 8.37
N PHE A 9 -7.61 4.97 7.99
CA PHE A 9 -7.28 4.52 6.62
C PHE A 9 -8.15 5.15 5.55
N ALA A 10 -9.45 5.33 5.82
CA ALA A 10 -10.37 5.92 4.86
C ALA A 10 -10.14 7.43 4.64
N THR A 11 -9.66 8.15 5.67
CA THR A 11 -9.60 9.62 5.64
C THR A 11 -8.19 10.21 5.60
N GLY A 12 -7.18 9.45 6.02
CA GLY A 12 -5.82 9.97 6.22
C GLY A 12 -5.72 11.14 7.22
N SER A 13 -6.75 11.36 8.05
CA SER A 13 -6.83 12.51 8.94
C SER A 13 -5.85 12.45 10.11
N PHE A 14 -5.63 13.59 10.76
CA PHE A 14 -4.79 13.68 11.95
C PHE A 14 -5.31 12.80 13.09
N LEU A 15 -4.40 12.20 13.85
CA LEU A 15 -4.74 11.30 14.96
C LEU A 15 -5.62 11.98 16.03
N ILE A 16 -5.50 13.30 16.21
CA ILE A 16 -6.34 14.06 17.14
C ILE A 16 -7.81 14.09 16.67
N VAL A 17 -8.05 14.40 15.40
CA VAL A 17 -9.40 14.42 14.79
C VAL A 17 -10.06 13.03 14.84
N ILE A 18 -9.27 11.98 14.62
CA ILE A 18 -9.74 10.60 14.76
C ILE A 18 -10.04 10.26 16.23
N GLY A 19 -9.21 10.75 17.15
CA GLY A 19 -9.38 10.58 18.58
C GLY A 19 -10.63 11.27 19.12
N ASP A 20 -10.86 12.51 18.71
CA ASP A 20 -12.02 13.32 19.12
C ASP A 20 -13.33 12.63 18.73
N PHE A 21 -13.41 12.10 17.51
CA PHE A 21 -14.57 11.31 17.07
C PHE A 21 -14.73 9.99 17.81
N GLY A 22 -13.62 9.34 18.15
CA GLY A 22 -13.62 8.07 18.86
C GLY A 22 -13.76 8.20 20.37
N GLY A 23 -13.81 9.42 20.92
CA GLY A 23 -13.78 9.68 22.36
C GLY A 23 -12.50 9.18 23.05
N VAL A 24 -11.37 9.14 22.33
CA VAL A 24 -10.10 8.61 22.86
C VAL A 24 -8.93 9.55 22.60
N HIS A 25 -7.94 9.51 23.48
CA HIS A 25 -6.72 10.28 23.30
C HIS A 25 -5.92 9.81 22.06
N LYS A 26 -5.23 10.74 21.38
CA LYS A 26 -4.41 10.47 20.17
C LYS A 26 -3.41 9.33 20.32
N SER A 27 -2.88 9.10 21.52
CA SER A 27 -1.95 8.00 21.80
C SER A 27 -2.63 6.64 21.67
N THR A 28 -3.89 6.53 22.10
CA THR A 28 -4.71 5.32 21.95
C THR A 28 -5.04 5.06 20.48
N VAL A 29 -5.32 6.11 19.71
CA VAL A 29 -5.50 6.03 18.24
C VAL A 29 -4.24 5.45 17.59
N GLY A 30 -3.07 6.00 17.90
CA GLY A 30 -1.80 5.51 17.35
C GLY A 30 -1.51 4.04 17.70
N LYS A 31 -1.81 3.62 18.93
CA LYS A 31 -1.70 2.21 19.34
C LYS A 31 -2.69 1.32 18.57
N ALA A 32 -3.92 1.77 18.37
CA ALA A 32 -4.94 1.04 17.63
C ALA A 32 -4.55 0.85 16.16
N ILE A 33 -4.05 1.90 15.51
CA ILE A 33 -3.56 1.85 14.13
C ILE A 33 -2.44 0.83 14.02
N ASN A 34 -1.38 0.96 14.85
CA ASN A 34 -0.25 0.03 14.81
C ASN A 34 -0.65 -1.43 15.00
N ARG A 35 -1.55 -1.72 15.95
CA ARG A 35 -2.01 -3.09 16.21
C ARG A 35 -2.76 -3.68 15.03
N VAL A 36 -3.69 -2.92 14.46
CA VAL A 36 -4.52 -3.37 13.33
C VAL A 36 -3.70 -3.47 12.05
N THR A 37 -2.84 -2.48 11.75
CA THR A 37 -1.93 -2.53 10.58
C THR A 37 -1.04 -3.77 10.63
N ARG A 38 -0.46 -4.10 11.79
CA ARG A 38 0.35 -5.33 11.95
C ARG A 38 -0.46 -6.60 11.74
N ALA A 39 -1.69 -6.65 12.26
CA ALA A 39 -2.57 -7.79 12.06
C ALA A 39 -2.88 -7.99 10.56
N ILE A 40 -3.20 -6.92 9.83
CA ILE A 40 -3.43 -6.97 8.38
C ILE A 40 -2.16 -7.41 7.64
N ALA A 41 -1.00 -6.84 7.98
CA ALA A 41 0.28 -7.18 7.34
C ALA A 41 0.71 -8.64 7.59
N ASN A 42 0.24 -9.28 8.65
CA ASN A 42 0.47 -10.70 8.89
C ASN A 42 -0.33 -11.60 7.95
N LEU A 43 -1.43 -11.10 7.37
CA LEU A 43 -2.21 -11.83 6.37
C LEU A 43 -1.57 -11.79 4.97
N ARG A 44 -0.41 -11.13 4.80
CA ARG A 44 0.27 -10.99 3.51
C ARG A 44 0.50 -12.34 2.81
N GLU A 45 0.81 -13.39 3.56
CA GLU A 45 1.11 -14.71 2.99
C GLU A 45 -0.14 -15.39 2.46
N GLU A 46 -1.32 -15.03 2.96
CA GLU A 46 -2.60 -15.53 2.50
C GLU A 46 -3.06 -14.79 1.24
N TYR A 47 -2.96 -13.45 1.23
CA TYR A 47 -3.54 -12.62 0.16
C TYR A 47 -2.57 -12.18 -0.93
N ILE A 48 -1.26 -12.11 -0.67
CA ILE A 48 -0.25 -11.71 -1.67
C ILE A 48 0.39 -12.98 -2.22
N LYS A 49 -0.26 -13.56 -3.25
CA LYS A 49 0.21 -14.75 -3.95
C LYS A 49 0.77 -14.38 -5.32
N PHE A 50 1.92 -14.96 -5.64
CA PHE A 50 2.52 -14.90 -6.96
C PHE A 50 2.21 -16.21 -7.67
N PRO A 51 1.93 -16.22 -8.98
CA PRO A 51 1.79 -17.45 -9.74
C PRO A 51 3.12 -18.22 -9.68
N GLN A 52 3.06 -19.47 -9.23
CA GLN A 52 4.23 -20.33 -9.04
C GLN A 52 4.25 -21.49 -10.03
N THR A 53 3.09 -21.96 -10.50
CA THR A 53 3.02 -23.06 -11.47
C THR A 53 2.88 -22.55 -12.91
N GLU A 54 3.22 -23.39 -13.88
CA GLU A 54 3.07 -23.06 -15.30
C GLU A 54 1.60 -22.81 -15.66
N GLU A 55 0.68 -23.53 -15.03
CA GLU A 55 -0.77 -23.34 -15.21
C GLU A 55 -1.21 -21.97 -14.71
N GLU A 56 -0.80 -21.57 -13.50
CA GLU A 56 -1.11 -20.25 -12.94
C GLU A 56 -0.52 -19.11 -13.79
N ILE A 57 0.72 -19.27 -14.26
CA ILE A 57 1.37 -18.31 -15.15
C ILE A 57 0.59 -18.21 -16.47
N SER A 58 0.17 -19.34 -17.04
CA SER A 58 -0.62 -19.38 -18.28
C SER A 58 -1.96 -18.68 -18.13
N ILE A 59 -2.65 -18.87 -16.99
CA ILE A 59 -3.89 -18.16 -16.66
C ILE A 59 -3.67 -16.65 -16.68
N VAL A 60 -2.63 -16.16 -15.99
CA VAL A 60 -2.33 -14.73 -15.93
C VAL A 60 -2.02 -14.17 -17.32
N GLN A 61 -1.21 -14.88 -18.11
CA GLN A 61 -0.88 -14.47 -19.47
C GLN A 61 -2.11 -14.39 -20.38
N GLN A 62 -3.01 -15.37 -20.27
CA GLN A 62 -4.26 -15.38 -21.01
C GLN A 62 -5.17 -14.22 -20.60
N GLY A 63 -5.28 -13.93 -19.30
CA GLY A 63 -6.06 -12.81 -18.79
C GLY A 63 -5.61 -11.47 -19.41
N PHE A 64 -4.31 -11.18 -19.38
CA PHE A 64 -3.77 -9.95 -19.98
C PHE A 64 -3.94 -9.90 -21.49
N TYR A 65 -3.79 -11.04 -22.16
CA TYR A 65 -4.01 -11.13 -23.60
C TYR A 65 -5.48 -10.92 -23.97
N GLN A 66 -6.43 -11.42 -23.17
CA GLN A 66 -7.86 -11.19 -23.40
C GLN A 66 -8.24 -9.72 -23.16
N LEU A 67 -7.70 -9.11 -22.09
CA LEU A 67 -7.99 -7.73 -21.72
C LEU A 67 -7.44 -6.71 -22.73
N ALA A 68 -6.17 -6.85 -23.11
CA ALA A 68 -5.44 -5.80 -23.83
C ALA A 68 -4.60 -6.31 -25.01
N ARG A 69 -4.72 -7.59 -25.39
CA ARG A 69 -3.91 -8.24 -26.43
C ARG A 69 -2.41 -8.18 -26.18
N PHE A 70 -2.00 -8.02 -24.92
CA PHE A 70 -0.59 -7.96 -24.57
C PHE A 70 -0.08 -9.38 -24.23
N PRO A 71 0.74 -10.01 -25.09
CA PRO A 71 1.12 -11.41 -24.89
C PRO A 71 2.17 -11.58 -23.79
N ARG A 72 2.14 -12.75 -23.13
CA ARG A 72 3.18 -13.21 -22.17
C ARG A 72 3.37 -12.30 -20.95
N VAL A 73 2.36 -11.54 -20.57
CA VAL A 73 2.39 -10.73 -19.34
C VAL A 73 2.13 -11.63 -18.14
N VAL A 74 3.06 -11.63 -17.18
CA VAL A 74 2.96 -12.44 -15.94
C VAL A 74 2.59 -11.61 -14.72
N GLY A 75 2.32 -10.32 -14.91
CA GLY A 75 1.94 -9.36 -13.88
C GLY A 75 2.13 -7.93 -14.36
N ALA A 76 1.45 -6.99 -13.73
CA ALA A 76 1.59 -5.56 -13.96
C ALA A 76 2.26 -4.91 -12.75
N LEU A 77 3.41 -4.25 -12.98
CA LEU A 77 4.10 -3.47 -11.97
C LEU A 77 3.53 -2.05 -11.94
N ASP A 78 3.10 -1.60 -10.78
CA ASP A 78 2.75 -0.20 -10.53
C ASP A 78 3.52 0.33 -9.32
N CYS A 79 3.59 1.65 -9.21
CA CYS A 79 4.29 2.32 -8.13
C CYS A 79 3.48 3.49 -7.55
N THR A 80 3.58 3.66 -6.24
CA THR A 80 2.93 4.74 -5.50
C THR A 80 3.98 5.51 -4.69
N HIS A 81 3.91 6.83 -4.80
CA HIS A 81 4.75 7.74 -4.02
C HIS A 81 4.08 8.10 -2.69
N ILE A 82 4.60 7.54 -1.60
CA ILE A 82 4.16 7.86 -0.23
C ILE A 82 4.86 9.14 0.22
N LYS A 83 4.11 10.22 0.39
CA LYS A 83 4.66 11.52 0.80
C LYS A 83 5.32 11.43 2.17
N ILE A 84 6.53 11.95 2.27
CA ILE A 84 7.29 12.05 3.52
C ILE A 84 7.67 13.50 3.80
N LYS A 85 8.06 13.80 5.04
CA LYS A 85 8.82 15.01 5.33
C LYS A 85 10.21 14.87 4.72
N SER A 86 10.82 15.99 4.34
CA SER A 86 12.22 15.97 3.90
C SER A 86 13.07 15.24 4.94
N PRO A 87 13.84 14.21 4.54
CA PRO A 87 14.73 13.52 5.47
C PRO A 87 15.90 14.41 5.90
N GLY A 88 16.13 15.55 5.22
CA GLY A 88 17.25 16.45 5.48
C GLY A 88 18.60 15.87 5.04
N GLY A 89 19.66 16.66 5.25
CA GLY A 89 21.03 16.29 4.89
C GLY A 89 21.30 16.32 3.38
N GLU A 90 22.50 15.88 3.01
CA GLU A 90 23.03 15.94 1.63
C GLU A 90 22.20 15.11 0.64
N ASN A 91 21.56 14.04 1.11
CA ASN A 91 20.81 13.08 0.30
C ASN A 91 19.30 13.36 0.24
N ALA A 92 18.82 14.50 0.73
CA ALA A 92 17.38 14.80 0.76
C ALA A 92 16.75 14.78 -0.64
N GLU A 93 17.48 15.26 -1.65
CA GLU A 93 17.01 15.36 -3.04
C GLU A 93 16.75 13.99 -3.69
N ILE A 94 17.35 12.91 -3.20
CA ILE A 94 17.08 11.54 -3.69
C ILE A 94 15.61 11.16 -3.48
N TYR A 95 14.97 11.75 -2.47
CA TYR A 95 13.57 11.50 -2.16
C TYR A 95 12.62 12.45 -2.89
N ARG A 96 13.13 13.46 -3.63
CA ARG A 96 12.29 14.39 -4.39
C ARG A 96 11.81 13.70 -5.67
N ASN A 97 10.49 13.58 -5.81
CA ASN A 97 9.89 12.98 -6.99
C ASN A 97 9.65 14.01 -8.11
N ARG A 98 9.22 13.51 -9.28
CA ARG A 98 8.86 14.34 -10.45
C ARG A 98 7.78 15.39 -10.18
N LYS A 99 6.96 15.22 -9.13
CA LYS A 99 5.91 16.16 -8.71
C LYS A 99 6.42 17.19 -7.69
N ASN A 100 7.74 17.31 -7.52
CA ASN A 100 8.42 18.25 -6.64
C ASN A 100 8.07 18.11 -5.14
N PHE A 101 7.76 16.90 -4.66
CA PHE A 101 7.64 16.63 -3.23
C PHE A 101 8.48 15.41 -2.80
N PHE A 102 8.83 15.38 -1.51
CA PHE A 102 9.59 14.26 -0.94
C PHE A 102 8.70 13.04 -0.74
N SER A 103 9.12 11.88 -1.22
CA SER A 103 8.34 10.64 -1.12
C SER A 103 9.21 9.39 -1.11
N LEU A 104 8.67 8.32 -0.52
CA LEU A 104 9.15 6.96 -0.75
C LEU A 104 8.41 6.37 -1.95
N ASN A 105 9.14 5.83 -2.91
CA ASN A 105 8.55 5.08 -4.01
C ASN A 105 8.32 3.64 -3.56
N VAL A 106 7.06 3.21 -3.53
CA VAL A 106 6.65 1.84 -3.17
C VAL A 106 6.09 1.16 -4.40
N GLN A 107 6.55 -0.05 -4.69
CA GLN A 107 6.14 -0.82 -5.86
C GLN A 107 5.24 -1.99 -5.47
N THR A 108 4.32 -2.37 -6.34
CA THR A 108 3.46 -3.53 -6.17
C THR A 108 3.23 -4.19 -7.53
N ILE A 109 3.11 -5.51 -7.53
CA ILE A 109 2.78 -6.30 -8.71
C ILE A 109 1.35 -6.79 -8.55
N ALA A 110 0.52 -6.54 -9.56
CA ALA A 110 -0.82 -7.09 -9.67
C ALA A 110 -0.86 -8.22 -10.70
N PHE A 111 -1.60 -9.27 -10.38
CA PHE A 111 -1.83 -10.41 -11.26
C PHE A 111 -3.27 -10.38 -11.74
N LEU A 112 -3.48 -10.71 -13.02
CA LEU A 112 -4.81 -10.86 -13.58
C LEU A 112 -5.15 -12.35 -13.57
N ILE A 113 -5.64 -12.81 -12.42
CA ILE A 113 -6.14 -14.17 -12.19
C ILE A 113 -7.59 -14.31 -12.60
#